data_AF-M5VG54-F1
#
_entry.id   AF-M5VG54-F1
#
_cell.length_a   1.000
_cell.length_b   1.000
_cell.length_c   1.000
_cell.angle_alpha   90.00
_cell.angle_beta   90.00
_cell.angle_gamma   90.00
#
_symmetry.space_group_name_H-M   'P 1'
#
loop_
_entity.id
_entity.type
_entity.pdbx_description
1 polymer ?
#
loop_
_entity_poly.entity_id
_entity_poly.type
_entity_poly.pdbx_seq_one_letter_code
_entity_poly.pdbx_strand_id
1 'polypeptide(L)'
;MKLEFIAEIGLNHNGNFGLAYELIRQAKYSGADIAKFQLGWRSKKEEINSIDKQILSDLKKWADYFEIELMFSVFTNEAYDLIKPFNFSRYKIASRTVKDDLDLVKKIVDEGKPTYISLGMWEGESLPISRQFENVRYFWCKSKYPSTPWDLLDFPKDFNNSPYFGYSDHSIGIDTVLLAISRGAKIIEKHFTLDKSDVTIRDHALSATPSEFLLLTQIGREMYKKINIGV
;
A
#
# COMPACT_ATOMS: atom_id res chain seq x y z
N MET A 1 -20.01 1.21 1.34
CA MET A 1 -18.58 1.21 0.95
C MET A 1 -18.03 -0.20 1.18
N LYS A 2 -17.08 -0.69 0.39
CA LYS A 2 -16.51 -2.04 0.53
C LYS A 2 -15.16 -1.93 1.26
N LEU A 3 -14.81 -2.91 2.09
CA LEU A 3 -13.45 -3.06 2.62
C LEU A 3 -12.50 -3.48 1.50
N GLU A 4 -11.45 -2.71 1.28
CA GLU A 4 -10.43 -2.96 0.24
C GLU A 4 -9.12 -3.45 0.85
N PHE A 5 -8.44 -4.36 0.13
CA PHE A 5 -7.13 -4.88 0.50
C PHE A 5 -6.08 -4.62 -0.57
N ILE A 6 -4.95 -4.07 -0.14
CA ILE A 6 -3.77 -3.80 -0.95
C ILE A 6 -2.68 -4.79 -0.57
N ALA A 7 -2.29 -5.61 -1.55
CA ALA A 7 -1.06 -6.39 -1.47
C ALA A 7 0.11 -5.50 -1.87
N GLU A 8 0.86 -5.00 -0.88
CA GLU A 8 2.09 -4.23 -1.11
C GLU A 8 3.21 -5.18 -1.51
N ILE A 9 3.40 -5.37 -2.81
CA ILE A 9 4.53 -6.13 -3.36
C ILE A 9 5.82 -5.35 -3.12
N GLY A 10 5.77 -4.02 -3.27
CA GLY A 10 6.93 -3.16 -3.05
C GLY A 10 8.11 -3.60 -3.91
N LEU A 11 9.19 -4.05 -3.24
CA LEU A 11 10.43 -4.53 -3.88
C LEU A 11 10.62 -6.04 -3.74
N ASN A 12 9.64 -6.79 -3.21
CA ASN A 12 9.74 -8.25 -2.97
C ASN A 12 9.80 -9.08 -4.28
N HIS A 13 9.75 -8.43 -5.44
CA HIS A 13 10.05 -9.04 -6.72
C HIS A 13 11.56 -9.16 -6.99
N ASN A 14 12.43 -8.54 -6.17
CA ASN A 14 13.90 -8.68 -6.24
C ASN A 14 14.50 -8.36 -7.61
N GLY A 15 13.87 -7.45 -8.39
CA GLY A 15 14.27 -7.15 -9.77
C GLY A 15 13.93 -8.24 -10.80
N ASN A 16 13.30 -9.34 -10.37
CA ASN A 16 12.81 -10.39 -11.25
C ASN A 16 11.34 -10.14 -11.63
N PHE A 17 11.09 -9.70 -12.87
CA PHE A 17 9.73 -9.40 -13.32
C PHE A 17 8.89 -10.64 -13.64
N GLY A 18 9.50 -11.82 -13.79
CA GLY A 18 8.77 -13.09 -13.76
C GLY A 18 8.21 -13.39 -12.36
N LEU A 19 8.95 -13.05 -11.30
CA LEU A 19 8.45 -13.10 -9.94
C LEU A 19 7.37 -12.03 -9.69
N ALA A 20 7.50 -10.83 -10.27
CA ALA A 20 6.45 -9.80 -10.20
C ALA A 20 5.12 -10.27 -10.81
N TYR A 21 5.15 -10.96 -11.95
CA TYR A 21 3.95 -11.61 -12.53
C TYR A 21 3.29 -12.58 -11.55
N GLU A 22 4.09 -13.46 -10.93
CA GLU A 22 3.58 -14.44 -9.97
C GLU A 22 3.01 -13.76 -8.72
N LEU A 23 3.67 -12.71 -8.21
CA LEU A 23 3.18 -11.92 -7.09
C LEU A 23 1.82 -11.27 -7.38
N ILE A 24 1.63 -10.70 -8.58
CA ILE A 24 0.33 -10.15 -9.01
C ILE A 24 -0.74 -11.25 -9.04
N ARG A 25 -0.42 -12.40 -9.65
CA ARG A 25 -1.33 -13.55 -9.72
C ARG A 25 -1.76 -14.01 -8.33
N GLN A 26 -0.79 -14.21 -7.44
CA GLN A 26 -1.05 -14.71 -6.09
C GLN A 26 -1.76 -13.67 -5.22
N ALA A 27 -1.48 -12.37 -5.39
CA ALA A 27 -2.22 -11.32 -4.72
C ALA A 27 -3.72 -11.38 -5.07
N LYS A 28 -4.05 -11.48 -6.36
CA LYS A 28 -5.44 -11.65 -6.82
C LYS A 28 -6.09 -12.91 -6.23
N TYR A 29 -5.43 -14.06 -6.33
CA TYR A 29 -5.97 -15.32 -5.81
C TYR A 29 -6.08 -15.36 -4.28
N SER A 30 -5.28 -14.56 -3.58
CA SER A 30 -5.40 -14.34 -2.13
C SER A 30 -6.48 -13.33 -1.77
N GLY A 31 -7.22 -12.83 -2.76
CA GLY A 31 -8.35 -11.95 -2.58
C GLY A 31 -7.99 -10.47 -2.44
N ALA A 32 -6.78 -10.03 -2.80
CA ALA A 32 -6.45 -8.61 -2.85
C ALA A 32 -7.31 -7.89 -3.90
N ASP A 33 -7.67 -6.64 -3.61
CA ASP A 33 -8.34 -5.75 -4.56
C ASP A 33 -7.30 -4.97 -5.39
N ILE A 34 -6.11 -4.71 -4.83
CA ILE A 34 -5.01 -3.96 -5.46
C ILE A 34 -3.68 -4.69 -5.27
N ALA A 35 -2.88 -4.78 -6.33
CA ALA A 35 -1.45 -5.08 -6.26
C ALA A 35 -0.66 -3.77 -6.36
N LYS A 36 0.23 -3.52 -5.40
CA LYS A 36 0.98 -2.25 -5.32
C LYS A 36 2.49 -2.45 -5.39
N PHE A 37 3.15 -1.62 -6.19
CA PHE A 37 4.60 -1.54 -6.34
C PHE A 37 5.14 -0.17 -5.91
N GLN A 38 6.46 -0.03 -5.87
CA GLN A 38 7.13 1.24 -5.57
C GLN A 38 7.84 1.76 -6.83
N LEU A 39 7.84 3.07 -7.05
CA LEU A 39 8.51 3.68 -8.21
C LEU A 39 9.28 4.94 -7.83
N GLY A 40 10.54 5.02 -8.24
CA GLY A 40 11.45 6.11 -7.88
C GLY A 40 12.25 5.86 -6.59
N TRP A 41 12.08 4.70 -5.96
CA TRP A 41 12.87 4.28 -4.79
C TRP A 41 13.78 3.12 -5.18
N ARG A 42 15.10 3.28 -4.99
CA ARG A 42 16.12 2.30 -5.44
C ARG A 42 15.94 1.89 -6.90
N SER A 43 15.78 2.87 -7.78
CA SER A 43 15.36 2.68 -9.18
C SER A 43 16.43 3.03 -10.23
N LYS A 44 17.70 3.23 -9.84
CA LYS A 44 18.80 3.36 -10.81
C LYS A 44 18.90 2.09 -11.66
N LYS A 45 19.53 2.17 -12.83
CA LYS A 45 19.55 1.10 -13.86
C LYS A 45 19.99 -0.27 -13.33
N GLU A 46 20.88 -0.28 -12.34
CA GLU A 46 21.44 -1.50 -11.72
C GLU A 46 20.72 -1.91 -10.43
N GLU A 47 19.73 -1.15 -9.99
CA GLU A 47 18.98 -1.44 -8.77
C GLU A 47 17.75 -2.31 -9.06
N ILE A 48 17.37 -3.10 -8.05
CA ILE A 48 16.27 -4.08 -8.12
C ILE A 48 14.90 -3.49 -8.47
N ASN A 49 14.71 -2.18 -8.32
CA ASN A 49 13.45 -1.49 -8.61
C ASN A 49 13.58 -0.56 -9.82
N SER A 50 14.51 -0.87 -10.72
CA SER A 50 14.59 -0.20 -12.03
C SER A 50 13.42 -0.66 -12.90
N ILE A 51 12.35 0.13 -12.85
CA ILE A 51 11.14 -0.07 -13.63
C ILE A 51 11.12 0.99 -14.73
N ASP A 52 11.24 0.55 -15.98
CA ASP A 52 11.11 1.41 -17.15
C ASP A 52 9.69 1.37 -17.74
N LYS A 53 9.51 2.06 -18.88
CA LYS A 53 8.22 2.12 -19.56
C LYS A 53 7.74 0.75 -20.06
N GLN A 54 8.65 -0.12 -20.49
CA GLN A 54 8.28 -1.44 -20.99
C GLN A 54 7.79 -2.32 -19.83
N ILE A 55 8.55 -2.34 -18.73
CA ILE A 55 8.18 -3.05 -17.51
C ILE A 55 6.83 -2.55 -16.97
N LEU A 56 6.60 -1.23 -16.91
CA LEU A 56 5.30 -0.69 -16.50
C LEU A 56 4.15 -1.18 -17.39
N SER A 57 4.37 -1.23 -18.71
CA SER A 57 3.38 -1.77 -19.64
C SER A 57 3.08 -3.23 -19.39
N ASP A 58 4.11 -4.03 -19.07
CA ASP A 58 3.95 -5.45 -18.77
C ASP A 58 3.22 -5.67 -17.45
N LEU A 59 3.60 -4.96 -16.39
CA LEU A 59 2.90 -4.98 -15.09
C LEU A 59 1.42 -4.62 -15.26
N LYS A 60 1.12 -3.57 -16.02
CA LYS A 60 -0.27 -3.18 -16.30
C LYS A 60 -1.02 -4.27 -17.04
N LYS A 61 -0.43 -4.83 -18.10
CA LYS A 61 -1.04 -5.92 -18.88
C LYS A 61 -1.35 -7.15 -18.02
N TRP A 62 -0.45 -7.50 -17.10
CA TRP A 62 -0.66 -8.64 -16.19
C TRP A 62 -1.75 -8.36 -15.16
N ALA A 63 -1.75 -7.16 -14.57
CA ALA A 63 -2.79 -6.75 -13.63
C ALA A 63 -4.18 -6.72 -14.29
N ASP A 64 -4.28 -6.17 -15.50
CA ASP A 64 -5.50 -6.17 -16.31
C ASP A 64 -5.97 -7.60 -16.59
N TYR A 65 -5.05 -8.51 -16.98
CA TYR A 65 -5.36 -9.93 -17.25
C TYR A 65 -5.94 -10.66 -16.03
N PHE A 66 -5.40 -10.40 -14.83
CA PHE A 66 -5.89 -10.99 -13.59
C PHE A 66 -7.04 -10.21 -12.95
N GLU A 67 -7.50 -9.13 -13.57
CA GLU A 67 -8.54 -8.25 -13.06
C GLU A 67 -8.24 -7.75 -11.63
N ILE A 68 -6.99 -7.36 -11.38
CA ILE A 68 -6.56 -6.73 -10.13
C ILE A 68 -6.09 -5.31 -10.45
N GLU A 69 -6.46 -4.35 -9.60
CA GLU A 69 -6.00 -2.98 -9.81
C GLU A 69 -4.49 -2.90 -9.57
N LEU A 70 -3.78 -2.17 -10.44
CA LEU A 70 -2.38 -1.86 -10.26
C LEU A 70 -2.22 -0.44 -9.71
N MET A 71 -1.45 -0.31 -8.63
CA MET A 71 -1.13 0.98 -8.01
C MET A 71 0.36 1.12 -7.75
N PHE A 72 0.86 2.36 -7.67
CA PHE A 72 2.25 2.65 -7.36
C PHE A 72 2.37 3.66 -6.22
N SER A 73 3.32 3.42 -5.31
CA SER A 73 3.89 4.44 -4.45
C SER A 73 4.89 5.28 -5.24
N VAL A 74 4.64 6.58 -5.38
CA VAL A 74 5.50 7.50 -6.16
C VAL A 74 6.49 8.22 -5.23
N PHE A 75 7.79 8.12 -5.54
CA PHE A 75 8.86 8.67 -4.70
C PHE A 75 9.59 9.88 -5.28
N THR A 76 9.55 10.09 -6.60
CA THR A 76 10.26 11.21 -7.25
C THR A 76 9.44 11.83 -8.39
N ASN A 77 9.86 13.01 -8.84
CA ASN A 77 9.25 13.68 -10.00
C ASN A 77 9.41 12.85 -11.28
N GLU A 78 10.57 12.22 -11.48
CA GLU A 78 10.83 11.34 -12.64
C GLU A 78 9.90 10.12 -12.62
N ALA A 79 9.66 9.53 -11.45
CA ALA A 79 8.72 8.44 -11.29
C ALA A 79 7.28 8.87 -11.62
N TYR A 80 6.87 10.06 -11.18
CA TYR A 80 5.57 10.63 -11.51
C TYR A 80 5.41 10.86 -13.02
N ASP A 81 6.41 11.49 -13.65
CA ASP A 81 6.40 11.77 -15.09
C ASP A 81 6.41 10.46 -15.92
N LEU A 82 7.04 9.40 -15.41
CA LEU A 82 7.06 8.07 -16.05
C LEU A 82 5.69 7.38 -16.03
N ILE A 83 4.93 7.45 -14.93
CA ILE A 83 3.62 6.77 -14.83
C ILE A 83 2.46 7.57 -15.39
N LYS A 84 2.58 8.89 -15.46
CA LYS A 84 1.50 9.78 -15.89
C LYS A 84 0.86 9.37 -17.23
N PRO A 85 1.60 8.95 -18.27
CA PRO A 85 1.01 8.50 -19.54
C PRO A 85 0.14 7.24 -19.43
N PHE A 86 0.30 6.42 -18.39
CA PHE A 86 -0.48 5.19 -18.19
C PHE A 86 -1.86 5.44 -17.58
N ASN A 87 -2.12 6.66 -17.10
CA ASN A 87 -3.42 7.09 -16.60
C ASN A 87 -4.04 6.15 -15.54
N PHE A 88 -3.25 5.72 -14.55
CA PHE A 88 -3.75 4.92 -13.43
C PHE A 88 -4.88 5.62 -12.68
N SER A 89 -5.79 4.83 -12.10
CA SER A 89 -7.02 5.32 -11.44
C SER A 89 -6.76 6.10 -10.15
N ARG A 90 -5.68 5.76 -9.42
CA ARG A 90 -5.31 6.39 -8.16
C ARG A 90 -3.81 6.23 -7.88
N TYR A 91 -3.29 7.09 -7.00
CA TYR A 91 -1.89 7.07 -6.59
C TYR A 91 -1.72 6.73 -5.10
N LYS A 92 -0.58 6.14 -4.76
CA LYS A 92 -0.11 6.04 -3.39
C LYS A 92 1.07 7.00 -3.18
N ILE A 93 1.09 7.68 -2.05
CA ILE A 93 2.21 8.48 -1.57
C ILE A 93 2.73 7.83 -0.28
N ALA A 94 4.03 7.52 -0.27
CA ALA A 94 4.70 6.95 0.89
C ALA A 94 4.99 8.05 1.94
N SER A 95 5.09 7.67 3.22
CA SER A 95 5.41 8.61 4.30
C SER A 95 6.74 9.32 4.10
N ARG A 96 7.68 8.63 3.45
CA ARG A 96 8.96 9.20 3.04
C ARG A 96 8.78 10.34 2.04
N THR A 97 7.96 10.17 0.99
CA THR A 97 7.69 11.23 0.01
C THR A 97 7.05 12.44 0.69
N VAL A 98 6.14 12.24 1.65
CA VAL A 98 5.55 13.34 2.44
C VAL A 98 6.63 14.10 3.22
N LYS A 99 7.59 13.39 3.82
CA LYS A 99 8.68 14.01 4.58
C LYS A 99 9.69 14.73 3.67
N ASP A 100 10.06 14.09 2.57
CA ASP A 100 11.21 14.49 1.77
C ASP A 100 10.83 15.49 0.66
N ASP A 101 9.60 15.44 0.13
CA ASP A 101 9.17 16.26 -1.02
C ASP A 101 7.66 16.57 -1.00
N LEU A 102 7.25 17.51 -0.15
CA LEU A 102 5.85 17.96 -0.07
C LEU A 102 5.35 18.64 -1.36
N ASP A 103 6.24 19.18 -2.20
CA ASP A 103 5.82 19.84 -3.43
C ASP A 103 5.46 18.81 -4.51
N LEU A 104 6.17 17.68 -4.58
CA LEU A 104 5.73 16.51 -5.36
C LEU A 104 4.37 15.99 -4.86
N VAL A 105 4.16 15.92 -3.55
CA VAL A 105 2.86 15.50 -2.99
C VAL A 105 1.73 16.40 -3.48
N LYS A 106 1.89 17.73 -3.41
CA LYS A 106 0.91 18.69 -3.94
C LYS A 106 0.68 18.50 -5.44
N LYS A 107 1.77 18.40 -6.22
CA LYS A 107 1.71 18.18 -7.68
C LYS A 107 0.90 16.93 -8.08
N ILE A 108 1.00 15.85 -7.29
CA ILE A 108 0.22 14.62 -7.52
C ILE A 108 -1.25 14.83 -7.12
N VAL A 109 -1.50 15.44 -5.95
CA VAL A 109 -2.85 15.70 -5.45
C VAL A 109 -3.65 16.63 -6.38
N ASP A 110 -2.98 17.64 -6.94
CA ASP A 110 -3.56 18.63 -7.86
C ASP A 110 -3.99 18.01 -9.20
N GLU A 111 -3.57 16.78 -9.53
CA GLU A 111 -4.12 16.03 -10.68
C GLU A 111 -5.62 15.68 -10.47
N GLY A 112 -6.11 15.73 -9.23
CA GLY A 112 -7.51 15.51 -8.88
C GLY A 112 -7.92 14.04 -8.79
N LYS A 113 -6.99 13.10 -9.04
CA LYS A 113 -7.22 11.66 -8.87
C LYS A 113 -7.22 11.26 -7.40
N PRO A 114 -7.96 10.20 -7.01
CA PRO A 114 -7.87 9.65 -5.67
C PRO A 114 -6.41 9.37 -5.28
N THR A 115 -5.98 9.88 -4.14
CA THR A 115 -4.58 9.82 -3.70
C THR A 115 -4.51 9.37 -2.24
N TYR A 116 -3.76 8.31 -1.99
CA TYR A 116 -3.63 7.66 -0.69
C TYR A 116 -2.30 7.96 -0.05
N ILE A 117 -2.31 8.69 1.07
CA ILE A 117 -1.11 9.24 1.69
C ILE A 117 -0.86 8.57 3.05
N SER A 118 0.27 7.89 3.21
CA SER A 118 0.67 7.31 4.50
C SER A 118 1.41 8.33 5.36
N LEU A 119 1.13 8.38 6.66
CA LEU A 119 1.67 9.42 7.57
C LEU A 119 2.66 8.92 8.65
N GLY A 120 3.30 7.77 8.47
CA GLY A 120 4.18 7.18 9.49
C GLY A 120 5.52 7.86 9.75
N MET A 121 5.83 8.95 9.02
CA MET A 121 6.98 9.83 9.25
C MET A 121 6.55 11.31 9.41
N TRP A 122 5.25 11.55 9.56
CA TRP A 122 4.71 12.90 9.70
C TRP A 122 4.63 13.28 11.18
N GLU A 123 5.23 14.42 11.51
CA GLU A 123 5.32 14.93 12.89
C GLU A 123 4.49 16.21 13.09
N GLY A 124 3.83 16.72 12.04
CA GLY A 124 3.02 17.92 12.12
C GLY A 124 1.70 17.70 12.87
N GLU A 125 1.24 18.73 13.57
CA GLU A 125 -0.02 18.70 14.35
C GLU A 125 -1.26 18.59 13.46
N SER A 126 -1.19 19.11 12.23
CA SER A 126 -2.26 19.07 11.23
C SER A 126 -1.88 18.17 10.06
N LEU A 127 -2.87 17.79 9.23
CA LEU A 127 -2.65 16.97 8.05
C LEU A 127 -1.80 17.73 7.01
N PRO A 128 -0.87 17.07 6.31
CA PRO A 128 0.13 17.74 5.47
C PRO A 128 -0.48 18.45 4.26
N ILE A 129 -1.61 17.95 3.76
CA ILE A 129 -2.39 18.57 2.70
C ILE A 129 -3.75 18.95 3.27
N SER A 130 -4.14 20.21 3.09
CA SER A 130 -5.36 20.77 3.69
C SER A 130 -6.61 19.98 3.30
N ARG A 131 -7.64 20.00 4.15
CA ARG A 131 -8.91 19.25 3.98
C ARG A 131 -9.73 19.65 2.74
N GLN A 132 -9.26 20.57 1.91
CA GLN A 132 -9.97 21.02 0.71
C GLN A 132 -9.95 19.97 -0.42
N PHE A 133 -9.07 18.98 -0.34
CA PHE A 133 -8.94 17.95 -1.36
C PHE A 133 -9.78 16.71 -1.02
N GLU A 134 -10.99 16.63 -1.60
CA GLU A 134 -11.90 15.48 -1.42
C GLU A 134 -11.34 14.17 -1.99
N ASN A 135 -10.34 14.26 -2.87
CA ASN A 135 -9.64 13.13 -3.48
C ASN A 135 -8.54 12.52 -2.58
N VAL A 136 -8.22 13.11 -1.42
CA VAL A 136 -7.15 12.62 -0.54
C VAL A 136 -7.72 11.73 0.56
N ARG A 137 -7.09 10.56 0.76
CA ARG A 137 -7.34 9.69 1.92
C ARG A 137 -6.03 9.39 2.64
N TYR A 138 -6.04 9.53 3.96
CA TYR A 138 -4.87 9.29 4.79
C TYR A 138 -4.86 7.89 5.38
N PHE A 139 -3.66 7.30 5.44
CA PHE A 139 -3.41 6.01 6.04
C PHE A 139 -2.58 6.23 7.30
N TRP A 140 -3.05 5.67 8.42
CA TRP A 140 -2.21 5.55 9.59
C TRP A 140 -1.14 4.49 9.31
N CYS A 141 0.10 4.73 9.73
CA CYS A 141 1.16 3.71 9.74
C CYS A 141 2.29 4.14 10.69
N LYS A 142 3.23 3.21 10.94
CA LYS A 142 4.52 3.50 11.55
C LYS A 142 5.63 3.03 10.62
N SER A 143 6.60 3.90 10.32
CA SER A 143 7.70 3.55 9.41
C SER A 143 8.81 2.74 10.09
N LYS A 144 8.44 1.58 10.66
CA LYS A 144 9.34 0.62 11.30
C LYS A 144 9.06 -0.78 10.76
N TYR A 145 10.12 -1.50 10.37
CA TYR A 145 10.04 -2.71 9.53
C TYR A 145 10.89 -3.83 10.14
N PRO A 146 10.33 -4.74 10.94
CA PRO A 146 8.93 -4.81 11.38
C PRO A 146 8.60 -3.83 12.53
N SER A 147 7.35 -3.40 12.61
CA SER A 147 6.80 -2.70 13.78
C SER A 147 6.29 -3.70 14.81
N THR A 148 6.61 -3.46 16.07
CA THR A 148 6.18 -4.30 17.20
C THR A 148 4.99 -3.66 17.93
N PRO A 149 4.24 -4.38 18.77
CA PRO A 149 3.12 -3.80 19.52
C PRO A 149 3.49 -2.55 20.34
N TRP A 150 4.72 -2.50 20.89
CA TRP A 150 5.22 -1.36 21.65
C TRP A 150 5.49 -0.11 20.79
N ASP A 151 5.59 -0.28 19.47
CA ASP A 151 5.70 0.84 18.51
C ASP A 151 4.32 1.41 18.12
N LEU A 152 3.23 0.73 18.49
CA LEU A 152 1.86 1.02 18.06
C LEU A 152 0.99 1.52 19.22
N LEU A 153 1.58 2.11 20.26
CA LEU A 153 0.85 2.59 21.44
C LEU A 153 -0.17 3.69 21.10
N ASP A 154 0.07 4.44 20.03
CA ASP A 154 -0.80 5.48 19.47
C ASP A 154 -1.68 4.98 18.30
N PHE A 155 -1.83 3.65 18.15
CA PHE A 155 -2.69 3.07 17.14
C PHE A 155 -4.14 3.54 17.30
N PRO A 156 -4.83 4.00 16.23
CA PRO A 156 -6.17 4.54 16.33
C PRO A 156 -7.12 3.55 17.02
N LYS A 157 -7.86 4.04 18.01
CA LYS A 157 -8.87 3.25 18.74
C LYS A 157 -10.19 3.18 17.99
N ASP A 158 -10.45 4.17 17.13
CA ASP A 158 -11.63 4.27 16.30
C ASP A 158 -11.27 5.02 15.01
N PHE A 159 -11.19 4.28 13.90
CA PHE A 159 -10.89 4.84 12.58
C PHE A 159 -12.07 5.67 12.03
N ASN A 160 -13.32 5.41 12.44
CA ASN A 160 -14.48 6.15 11.93
C ASN A 160 -14.47 7.62 12.36
N ASN A 161 -13.90 7.89 13.53
CA ASN A 161 -13.77 9.23 14.10
C ASN A 161 -12.34 9.79 13.98
N SER A 162 -11.44 9.10 13.27
CA SER A 162 -10.07 9.53 13.02
C SER A 162 -9.92 10.23 11.66
N PRO A 163 -8.85 11.00 11.42
CA PRO A 163 -8.55 11.50 10.08
C PRO A 163 -8.08 10.41 9.11
N TYR A 164 -7.83 9.19 9.60
CA TYR A 164 -7.31 8.08 8.82
C TYR A 164 -8.43 7.23 8.26
N PHE A 165 -8.42 7.06 6.95
CA PHE A 165 -9.37 6.22 6.23
C PHE A 165 -9.00 4.73 6.27
N GLY A 166 -7.70 4.45 6.41
CA GLY A 166 -7.18 3.09 6.41
C GLY A 166 -5.87 2.94 7.16
N TYR A 167 -5.33 1.73 7.08
CA TYR A 167 -4.12 1.31 7.79
C TYR A 167 -3.11 0.70 6.81
N SER A 168 -1.86 1.17 6.86
CA SER A 168 -0.71 0.56 6.19
C SER A 168 0.17 -0.10 7.25
N ASP A 169 0.23 -1.42 7.19
CA ASP A 169 0.80 -2.27 8.23
C ASP A 169 2.25 -2.69 7.91
N HIS A 170 3.09 -2.67 8.95
CA HIS A 170 4.47 -3.17 8.91
C HIS A 170 4.77 -4.15 10.05
N SER A 171 3.76 -4.65 10.75
CA SER A 171 3.91 -5.68 11.77
C SER A 171 4.10 -7.07 11.15
N ILE A 172 4.50 -8.05 11.97
CA ILE A 172 4.47 -9.47 11.59
C ILE A 172 3.08 -10.02 11.93
N GLY A 173 2.52 -10.87 11.07
CA GLY A 173 1.20 -11.47 11.27
C GLY A 173 0.08 -10.65 10.63
N ILE A 174 -1.16 -10.96 10.98
CA ILE A 174 -2.36 -10.33 10.40
C ILE A 174 -3.28 -9.73 11.48
N ASP A 175 -2.99 -9.99 12.75
CA ASP A 175 -3.77 -9.63 13.93
C ASP A 175 -3.94 -8.11 14.07
N THR A 176 -2.86 -7.34 13.91
CA THR A 176 -2.92 -5.87 13.99
C THR A 176 -3.80 -5.29 12.88
N VAL A 177 -3.82 -5.94 11.72
CA VAL A 177 -4.63 -5.55 10.57
C VAL A 177 -6.12 -5.84 10.82
N LEU A 178 -6.43 -7.01 11.37
CA LEU A 178 -7.79 -7.37 11.79
C LEU A 178 -8.31 -6.45 12.90
N LEU A 179 -7.44 -6.04 13.83
CA LEU A 179 -7.75 -5.04 14.85
C LEU A 179 -8.07 -3.67 14.23
N ALA A 180 -7.37 -3.27 13.16
CA ALA A 180 -7.70 -2.05 12.42
C ALA A 180 -9.11 -2.11 11.82
N ILE A 181 -9.45 -3.24 11.20
CA ILE A 181 -10.78 -3.49 10.60
C ILE A 181 -11.86 -3.44 11.68
N SER A 182 -11.63 -4.09 12.84
CA SER A 182 -12.58 -4.08 13.95
C SER A 182 -12.81 -2.67 14.51
N ARG A 183 -11.86 -1.76 14.32
CA ARG A 183 -11.93 -0.35 14.72
C ARG A 183 -12.41 0.57 13.59
N GLY A 184 -12.83 0.05 12.45
CA GLY A 184 -13.47 0.81 11.38
C GLY A 184 -12.56 1.21 10.21
N ALA A 185 -11.33 0.68 10.10
CA ALA A 185 -10.50 0.92 8.92
C ALA A 185 -11.20 0.39 7.66
N LYS A 186 -11.23 1.20 6.59
CA LYS A 186 -11.97 0.89 5.35
C LYS A 186 -11.07 0.38 4.22
N ILE A 187 -9.76 0.57 4.36
CA ILE A 187 -8.76 0.04 3.46
C ILE A 187 -7.53 -0.41 4.24
N ILE A 188 -6.97 -1.53 3.81
CA ILE A 188 -5.86 -2.19 4.45
C ILE A 188 -4.74 -2.35 3.44
N GLU A 189 -3.53 -1.99 3.83
CA GLU A 189 -2.30 -2.27 3.08
C GLU A 189 -1.39 -3.16 3.91
N LYS A 190 -0.99 -4.30 3.34
CA LYS A 190 -0.09 -5.28 3.96
C LYS A 190 0.94 -5.71 2.94
N HIS A 191 2.21 -5.73 3.33
CA HIS A 191 3.26 -6.26 2.47
C HIS A 191 3.00 -7.72 2.09
N PHE A 192 3.35 -8.09 0.86
CA PHE A 192 3.03 -9.38 0.27
C PHE A 192 4.28 -10.03 -0.32
N THR A 193 4.48 -11.32 -0.06
CA THR A 193 5.61 -12.08 -0.57
C THR A 193 5.24 -13.53 -0.86
N LEU A 194 6.04 -14.21 -1.67
CA LEU A 194 5.96 -15.68 -1.84
C LEU A 194 6.93 -16.43 -0.94
N ASP A 195 7.93 -15.76 -0.40
CA ASP A 195 8.96 -16.36 0.43
C ASP A 195 9.40 -15.38 1.53
N LYS A 196 9.13 -15.74 2.79
CA LYS A 196 9.52 -14.92 3.97
C LYS A 196 10.96 -15.18 4.42
N SER A 197 11.61 -16.24 3.90
CA SER A 197 12.99 -16.59 4.21
C SER A 197 14.00 -15.83 3.36
N ASP A 198 13.55 -15.22 2.25
CA ASP A 198 14.39 -14.38 1.41
C ASP A 198 14.86 -13.13 2.18
N VAL A 199 16.18 -12.89 2.15
CA VAL A 199 16.85 -11.78 2.84
C VAL A 199 17.32 -10.67 1.91
N THR A 200 17.03 -10.77 0.60
CA THR A 200 17.39 -9.77 -0.42
C THR A 200 16.78 -8.41 -0.09
N ILE A 201 15.53 -8.44 0.37
CA ILE A 201 14.80 -7.26 0.87
C ILE A 201 14.25 -7.55 2.26
N ARG A 202 14.52 -6.66 3.22
CA ARG A 202 14.10 -6.81 4.61
C ARG A 202 12.58 -7.00 4.78
N ASP A 203 11.81 -6.49 3.83
CA ASP A 203 10.35 -6.48 3.90
C ASP A 203 9.75 -7.88 3.70
N HIS A 204 10.50 -8.84 3.14
CA HIS A 204 10.06 -10.25 3.04
C HIS A 204 9.66 -10.83 4.40
N ALA A 205 10.44 -10.56 5.45
CA ALA A 205 10.23 -11.16 6.77
C ALA A 205 8.88 -10.77 7.42
N LEU A 206 8.40 -9.55 7.19
CA LEU A 206 7.14 -9.03 7.75
C LEU A 206 5.93 -9.23 6.82
N SER A 207 6.20 -9.54 5.54
CA SER A 207 5.19 -9.71 4.51
C SER A 207 4.28 -10.91 4.81
N ALA A 208 3.03 -10.81 4.38
CA ALA A 208 2.10 -11.92 4.33
C ALA A 208 2.39 -12.80 3.10
N THR A 209 2.40 -14.11 3.32
CA THR A 209 2.33 -15.13 2.26
C THR A 209 0.94 -15.17 1.62
N PRO A 210 0.75 -15.87 0.48
CA PRO A 210 -0.58 -16.04 -0.11
C PRO A 210 -1.60 -16.62 0.86
N SER A 211 -1.22 -17.63 1.66
CA SER A 211 -2.10 -18.25 2.65
C SER A 211 -2.47 -17.30 3.80
N GLU A 212 -1.50 -16.54 4.34
CA GLU A 212 -1.76 -15.53 5.38
C GLU A 212 -2.65 -14.40 4.85
N PHE A 213 -2.41 -13.94 3.62
CA PHE A 213 -3.19 -12.86 2.99
C PHE A 213 -4.61 -13.33 2.67
N LEU A 214 -4.80 -14.56 2.17
CA LEU A 214 -6.13 -15.14 1.95
C LEU A 214 -6.92 -15.23 3.26
N LEU A 215 -6.28 -15.68 4.34
CA LEU A 215 -6.90 -15.72 5.67
C LEU A 215 -7.31 -14.32 6.13
N LEU A 216 -6.43 -13.33 5.96
CA LEU A 216 -6.71 -11.92 6.26
C LEU A 216 -7.92 -11.39 5.48
N THR A 217 -7.98 -11.61 4.16
CA THR A 217 -9.07 -11.06 3.34
C THR A 217 -10.40 -11.74 3.65
N GLN A 218 -10.41 -13.05 3.92
CA GLN A 218 -11.61 -13.79 4.30
C GLN A 218 -12.15 -13.33 5.65
N ILE A 219 -11.31 -13.37 6.70
CA ILE A 219 -11.72 -12.96 8.04
C ILE A 219 -12.11 -11.48 8.04
N GLY A 220 -11.29 -10.61 7.43
CA GLY A 220 -11.53 -9.17 7.41
C GLY A 220 -12.84 -8.79 6.72
N ARG A 221 -13.19 -9.42 5.61
CA ARG A 221 -14.48 -9.17 4.92
C ARG A 221 -15.67 -9.64 5.75
N GLU A 222 -15.57 -10.80 6.42
CA GLU A 222 -16.63 -11.28 7.29
C GLU A 222 -16.80 -10.42 8.54
N MET A 223 -15.69 -9.97 9.16
CA MET A 223 -15.73 -9.00 10.24
C MET A 223 -16.40 -7.70 9.78
N TYR A 224 -16.02 -7.17 8.63
CA TYR A 224 -16.60 -5.95 8.09
C TYR A 224 -18.11 -6.05 7.86
N LYS A 225 -18.60 -7.19 7.35
CA LYS A 225 -20.04 -7.43 7.20
C LYS A 225 -20.76 -7.42 8.55
N LYS A 226 -20.23 -8.13 9.55
CA LYS A 226 -20.81 -8.24 10.91
C LYS A 226 -20.87 -6.88 11.62
N ILE A 227 -19.77 -6.13 11.57
CA ILE A 227 -19.69 -4.77 12.14
C ILE A 227 -20.77 -3.85 11.53
N ASN A 228 -20.95 -3.88 10.20
CA ASN A 228 -21.94 -3.04 9.53
C ASN A 228 -23.40 -3.38 9.87
N ILE A 229 -23.68 -4.59 10.37
CA ILE A 229 -25.00 -4.99 10.84
C ILE A 229 -25.12 -4.97 12.38
N GLY A 230 -24.07 -4.55 13.09
CA GLY A 230 -24.06 -4.40 14.55
C GLY A 230 -23.88 -5.70 15.35
N VAL A 231 -23.18 -6.70 14.80
CA VAL A 231 -22.81 -7.98 15.47
C VAL A 231 -21.32 -8.00 15.76
#